data_AF-A0A382F736-F1
#
_entry.id   AF-A0A382F736-F1
#
_cell.length_a   1.000
_cell.length_b   1.000
_cell.length_c   1.000
_cell.angle_alpha   90.00
_cell.angle_beta   90.00
_cell.angle_gamma   90.00
#
_symmetry.space_group_name_H-M   'P 1'
#
loop_
_entity.id
_entity.type
_entity.pdbx_description
1 polymer ?
#
loop_
_entity_poly.entity_id
_entity_poly.type
_entity_poly.pdbx_seq_one_letter_code
_entity_poly.pdbx_strand_id
1 'polypeptide(L)'
;AANAVTTPGTYEYWNDFDSGAVVAPGDVYVIAHPSADPFILAQADEFHYYLSNGDDGYALVYGSDPGTPMDPASGGYIIMDWLGDWDGDPGSGWSVAGVSNGTKDHTLVRKCSVTQGNTNWTLSAGTTTANSEWEGFPQNTWTDVGQHTTPCPVASVLGCTDSTATNYNPLATVDDSSCVYCVYGCMDSTALNYDPLATCDDGSCTYCVYGCMDTTQFNYNPLATCDDGSCIPIIYGCTDSTAINYYSAANTNNGTCVYCVYGCIDSAAINYNPLATCNDGSCTYPTSCNSPVPTGLSVTDLTHDRAKINWLDANTSVCLVEMYRVQYREQGTTAWSTKTALGSGLCNFGLLTTSKMLWNLTPSTVYEYRVKAWYCLSSASTWSPISTFTTLDPCPNVLNFAVSTPTNTRATFTWTAPTAPYSFVRIKLRVDTTGSAWLTAGGFGVMYPALTRNKNGLTAGQSYRASSRTWCNPLGGAHKALTWSSFIYWTQPGTLIRVEDESSTAITNLDVYPNPSRDVFNISFLSEEKQSLEV
;
A
#
# COMPACT_ATOMS: atom_id res chain seq x y z
N ALA A 1 20.77 13.49 -108.22
CA ALA A 1 21.56 12.42 -107.58
C ALA A 1 23.02 12.55 -107.98
N ALA A 2 23.94 12.07 -107.15
CA ALA A 2 25.37 11.95 -107.46
C ALA A 2 25.86 10.53 -107.10
N ASN A 3 26.66 9.93 -107.97
CA ASN A 3 27.22 8.58 -107.87
C ASN A 3 28.73 8.66 -108.16
N ALA A 4 29.57 8.32 -107.17
CA ALA A 4 31.02 8.48 -107.27
C ALA A 4 31.46 9.91 -107.64
N VAL A 5 31.04 10.86 -106.79
CA VAL A 5 31.19 12.33 -106.93
C VAL A 5 32.45 12.74 -107.67
N THR A 6 32.28 13.19 -108.91
CA THR A 6 33.37 13.71 -109.74
C THR A 6 33.72 15.17 -109.42
N THR A 7 32.74 15.96 -109.00
CA THR A 7 32.89 17.35 -108.56
C THR A 7 32.08 17.58 -107.28
N PRO A 8 32.73 17.79 -106.11
CA PRO A 8 32.03 18.00 -104.84
C PRO A 8 31.03 19.15 -104.89
N GLY A 9 29.86 18.92 -104.30
CA GLY A 9 28.76 19.89 -104.18
C GLY A 9 27.86 19.98 -105.42
N THR A 10 28.07 19.15 -106.44
CA THR A 10 27.29 19.17 -107.69
C THR A 10 26.57 17.84 -107.93
N TYR A 11 25.39 17.89 -108.55
CA TYR A 11 24.68 16.69 -108.99
C TYR A 11 25.28 16.14 -110.29
N GLU A 12 25.03 14.87 -110.60
CA GLU A 12 25.42 14.26 -111.88
C GLU A 12 24.20 13.86 -112.71
N TYR A 13 23.11 13.52 -112.03
CA TYR A 13 21.85 13.13 -112.64
C TYR A 13 20.71 13.99 -112.10
N TRP A 14 19.97 14.62 -113.00
CA TRP A 14 18.76 15.38 -112.70
C TRP A 14 17.52 14.58 -113.12
N ASN A 15 16.48 14.62 -112.30
CA ASN A 15 15.18 14.05 -112.62
C ASN A 15 14.11 15.09 -112.31
N ASP A 16 13.36 15.49 -113.32
CA ASP A 16 12.21 16.39 -113.15
C ASP A 16 11.00 15.58 -112.73
N PHE A 17 10.22 16.12 -111.78
CA PHE A 17 8.91 15.56 -111.48
C PHE A 17 7.99 15.68 -112.69
N ASP A 18 7.12 14.68 -112.88
CA ASP A 18 6.09 14.72 -113.93
C ASP A 18 5.24 15.98 -113.86
N SER A 19 4.85 16.51 -115.03
CA SER A 19 4.09 17.75 -115.11
C SER A 19 2.74 17.63 -114.38
N GLY A 20 2.56 18.44 -113.33
CA GLY A 20 1.35 18.43 -112.51
C GLY A 20 1.40 17.50 -111.29
N ALA A 21 2.57 16.93 -110.96
CA ALA A 21 2.77 16.18 -109.73
C ALA A 21 2.38 17.00 -108.49
N VAL A 22 1.55 16.39 -107.63
CA VAL A 22 1.08 16.96 -106.37
C VAL A 22 0.99 15.86 -105.32
N VAL A 23 1.22 16.22 -104.06
CA VAL A 23 1.09 15.31 -102.91
C VAL A 23 -0.01 15.85 -101.99
N ALA A 24 -1.02 15.04 -101.69
CA ALA A 24 -2.09 15.43 -100.77
C ALA A 24 -1.59 15.44 -99.31
N PRO A 25 -2.23 16.20 -98.39
CA PRO A 25 -1.86 16.15 -96.98
C PRO A 25 -1.94 14.72 -96.41
N GLY A 26 -0.81 14.23 -95.87
CA GLY A 26 -0.69 12.88 -95.31
C GLY A 26 -0.40 11.76 -96.33
N ASP A 27 -0.27 12.11 -97.61
CA ASP A 27 0.09 11.19 -98.69
C ASP A 27 1.60 11.16 -98.95
N VAL A 28 2.09 10.17 -99.71
CA VAL A 28 3.52 10.00 -100.04
C VAL A 28 3.70 9.92 -101.55
N TYR A 29 4.66 10.65 -102.10
CA TYR A 29 5.05 10.53 -103.51
C TYR A 29 6.18 9.52 -103.68
N VAL A 30 5.94 8.45 -104.44
CA VAL A 30 6.85 7.30 -104.55
C VAL A 30 7.54 7.31 -105.92
N ILE A 31 8.86 7.54 -105.91
CA ILE A 31 9.72 7.38 -107.07
C ILE A 31 10.35 5.99 -107.01
N ALA A 32 10.21 5.19 -108.08
CA ALA A 32 10.72 3.81 -108.11
C ALA A 32 11.52 3.52 -109.39
N HIS A 33 12.42 2.54 -109.34
CA HIS A 33 13.02 1.99 -110.57
C HIS A 33 12.07 0.96 -111.20
N PRO A 34 11.92 0.88 -112.53
CA PRO A 34 11.02 -0.10 -113.18
C PRO A 34 11.31 -1.57 -112.88
N SER A 35 12.48 -1.88 -112.34
CA SER A 35 12.85 -3.23 -111.89
C SER A 35 12.66 -3.47 -110.38
N ALA A 36 12.01 -2.53 -109.66
CA ALA A 36 11.71 -2.69 -108.24
C ALA A 36 10.70 -3.81 -108.00
N ASP A 37 10.56 -4.24 -106.74
CA ASP A 37 9.58 -5.25 -106.35
C ASP A 37 8.15 -4.82 -106.73
N PRO A 38 7.28 -5.74 -107.19
CA PRO A 38 5.89 -5.42 -107.52
C PRO A 38 5.11 -4.66 -106.43
N PHE A 39 5.44 -4.85 -105.15
CA PHE A 39 4.81 -4.11 -104.06
C PHE A 39 5.14 -2.61 -104.09
N ILE A 40 6.39 -2.26 -104.42
CA ILE A 40 6.84 -0.86 -104.58
C ILE A 40 6.25 -0.28 -105.86
N LEU A 41 6.27 -1.04 -106.96
CA LEU A 41 5.72 -0.59 -108.24
C LEU A 41 4.21 -0.29 -108.16
N ALA A 42 3.48 -1.00 -107.30
CA ALA A 42 2.05 -0.75 -107.08
C ALA A 42 1.76 0.57 -106.36
N GLN A 43 2.76 1.18 -105.71
CA GLN A 43 2.65 2.48 -105.06
C GLN A 43 3.38 3.59 -105.83
N ALA A 44 4.08 3.27 -106.92
CA ALA A 44 4.92 4.22 -107.64
C ALA A 44 4.11 5.28 -108.40
N ASP A 45 4.42 6.55 -108.15
CA ASP A 45 3.89 7.70 -108.87
C ASP A 45 4.74 8.03 -110.11
N GLU A 46 6.05 7.81 -110.02
CA GLU A 46 7.00 8.11 -111.09
C GLU A 46 8.12 7.06 -111.18
N PHE A 47 8.67 6.88 -112.38
CA PHE A 47 9.81 5.99 -112.60
C PHE A 47 11.09 6.75 -112.95
N HIS A 48 12.19 6.36 -112.32
CA HIS A 48 13.55 6.75 -112.73
C HIS A 48 14.38 5.54 -113.14
N TYR A 49 15.44 5.75 -113.92
CA TYR A 49 16.24 4.66 -114.50
C TYR A 49 17.64 4.53 -113.90
N TYR A 50 17.91 5.24 -112.81
CA TYR A 50 19.19 5.20 -112.11
C TYR A 50 19.13 4.16 -111.00
N LEU A 51 20.10 3.25 -110.98
CA LEU A 51 20.23 2.27 -109.91
C LEU A 51 21.12 2.84 -108.81
N SER A 52 20.65 2.77 -107.57
CA SER A 52 21.47 3.03 -106.39
C SER A 52 22.00 1.75 -105.79
N ASN A 53 23.25 1.76 -105.33
CA ASN A 53 23.89 0.67 -104.60
C ASN A 53 23.95 0.93 -103.07
N GLY A 54 23.44 2.08 -102.63
CA GLY A 54 23.46 2.54 -101.23
C GLY A 54 24.49 3.62 -100.90
N ASP A 55 25.51 3.89 -101.73
CA ASP A 55 26.49 4.97 -101.50
C ASP A 55 26.18 6.28 -102.24
N ASP A 56 25.17 6.29 -103.10
CA ASP A 56 24.76 7.49 -103.84
C ASP A 56 24.10 8.56 -102.95
N GLY A 57 24.24 9.83 -103.36
CA GLY A 57 23.60 10.97 -102.73
C GLY A 57 22.35 11.44 -103.49
N TYR A 58 21.21 11.48 -102.82
CA TYR A 58 19.95 12.01 -103.32
C TYR A 58 19.54 13.28 -102.60
N ALA A 59 19.08 14.27 -103.36
CA ALA A 59 18.52 15.51 -102.82
C ALA A 59 17.16 15.75 -103.44
N LEU A 60 16.21 16.19 -102.63
CA LEU A 60 15.00 16.84 -103.12
C LEU A 60 15.32 18.32 -103.34
N VAL A 61 15.00 18.87 -104.51
CA VAL A 61 15.34 20.24 -104.88
C VAL A 61 14.12 21.03 -105.34
N TYR A 62 14.18 22.34 -105.17
CA TYR A 62 13.22 23.29 -105.73
C TYR A 62 13.92 24.24 -106.69
N GLY A 63 13.51 24.22 -107.96
CA GLY A 63 14.14 24.95 -109.05
C GLY A 63 13.95 24.22 -110.37
N SER A 64 14.76 24.56 -111.37
CA SER A 64 14.79 23.90 -112.68
C SER A 64 16.21 23.49 -113.01
N ASP A 65 16.39 22.44 -113.82
CA ASP A 65 17.71 21.99 -114.26
C ASP A 65 18.46 23.12 -114.99
N PRO A 66 19.66 23.54 -114.52
CA PRO A 66 20.47 24.53 -115.22
C PRO A 66 21.07 24.00 -116.54
N GLY A 67 20.88 22.72 -116.87
CA GLY A 67 21.30 22.09 -118.12
C GLY A 67 22.77 21.67 -118.16
N THR A 68 23.57 22.08 -117.17
CA THR A 68 24.92 21.59 -116.91
C THR A 68 25.14 21.45 -115.40
N PRO A 69 25.72 20.33 -114.92
CA PRO A 69 26.07 20.14 -113.51
C PRO A 69 26.81 21.34 -112.89
N MET A 70 26.23 21.92 -111.86
CA MET A 70 26.82 23.00 -111.08
C MET A 70 26.24 23.01 -109.66
N ASP A 71 26.87 23.76 -108.76
CA ASP A 71 26.41 23.87 -107.39
C ASP A 71 25.07 24.63 -107.29
N PRO A 72 24.27 24.43 -106.23
CA PRO A 72 22.96 25.07 -106.09
C PRO A 72 22.96 26.59 -106.21
N ALA A 73 23.99 27.27 -105.70
CA ALA A 73 24.07 28.73 -105.72
C ALA A 73 24.31 29.27 -107.14
N SER A 74 25.14 28.58 -107.92
CA SER A 74 25.37 28.91 -109.34
C SER A 74 24.22 28.46 -110.24
N GLY A 75 23.57 27.34 -109.92
CA GLY A 75 22.50 26.72 -110.71
C GLY A 75 21.11 27.30 -110.49
N GLY A 76 20.92 28.15 -109.48
CA GLY A 76 19.64 28.83 -109.24
C GLY A 76 18.53 27.93 -108.69
N TYR A 77 18.89 26.81 -108.05
CA TYR A 77 17.97 25.91 -107.36
C TYR A 77 18.34 25.77 -105.87
N ILE A 78 17.40 25.33 -105.05
CA ILE A 78 17.61 25.12 -103.61
C ILE A 78 17.44 23.65 -103.26
N ILE A 79 18.23 23.17 -102.29
CA ILE A 79 18.05 21.83 -101.73
C ILE A 79 17.04 21.92 -100.58
N MET A 80 16.07 21.02 -100.57
CA MET A 80 15.02 20.92 -99.56
C MET A 80 15.27 19.81 -98.55
N ASP A 81 15.81 18.67 -98.99
CA ASP A 81 16.06 17.52 -98.13
C ASP A 81 17.15 16.61 -98.73
N TRP A 82 17.75 15.77 -97.88
CA TRP A 82 18.86 14.90 -98.24
C TRP A 82 18.68 13.44 -97.80
N LEU A 83 19.16 12.54 -98.67
CA LEU A 83 19.58 11.19 -98.35
C LEU A 83 21.01 11.00 -98.89
N GLY A 84 22.02 11.01 -98.00
CA GLY A 84 23.42 11.20 -98.41
C GLY A 84 23.78 12.68 -98.62
N ASP A 85 24.90 12.96 -99.27
CA ASP A 85 25.24 14.31 -99.77
C ASP A 85 25.97 14.23 -101.13
N TRP A 86 26.33 15.39 -101.70
CA TRP A 86 27.10 15.47 -102.95
C TRP A 86 28.56 15.87 -102.72
N ASP A 87 29.04 15.87 -101.48
CA ASP A 87 30.40 16.31 -101.14
C ASP A 87 31.42 15.16 -101.22
N GLY A 88 30.96 13.90 -101.17
CA GLY A 88 31.80 12.73 -101.37
C GLY A 88 31.02 11.41 -101.49
N ASP A 89 31.76 10.33 -101.74
CA ASP A 89 31.23 8.96 -101.87
C ASP A 89 31.78 8.09 -100.72
N PRO A 90 30.92 7.49 -99.85
CA PRO A 90 31.37 6.61 -98.76
C PRO A 90 31.86 5.23 -99.23
N GLY A 91 31.69 4.88 -100.50
CA GLY A 91 32.19 3.67 -101.16
C GLY A 91 31.44 2.37 -100.85
N SER A 92 30.37 2.41 -100.06
CA SER A 92 29.44 1.29 -99.89
C SER A 92 28.06 1.76 -99.44
N GLY A 93 27.96 2.45 -98.30
CA GLY A 93 26.72 3.05 -97.86
C GLY A 93 26.93 4.04 -96.72
N TRP A 94 26.04 5.02 -96.63
CA TRP A 94 26.03 6.02 -95.57
C TRP A 94 25.65 5.38 -94.23
N SER A 95 26.28 5.81 -93.14
CA SER A 95 25.89 5.38 -91.80
C SER A 95 24.63 6.12 -91.36
N VAL A 96 23.66 5.42 -90.78
CA VAL A 96 22.38 5.98 -90.33
C VAL A 96 22.03 5.40 -88.96
N ALA A 97 21.65 6.25 -88.01
CA ALA A 97 21.23 5.85 -86.67
C ALA A 97 22.24 4.96 -85.90
N GLY A 98 23.52 5.06 -86.24
CA GLY A 98 24.60 4.24 -85.66
C GLY A 98 24.84 2.89 -86.36
N VAL A 99 24.06 2.56 -87.40
CA VAL A 99 24.29 1.40 -88.27
C VAL A 99 25.24 1.81 -89.39
N SER A 100 26.38 1.12 -89.51
CA SER A 100 27.30 1.30 -90.62
C SER A 100 26.68 0.78 -91.93
N ASN A 101 26.83 1.53 -93.03
CA ASN A 101 26.17 1.25 -94.32
C ASN A 101 24.63 1.16 -94.22
N GLY A 102 23.99 1.96 -93.37
CA GLY A 102 22.54 1.95 -93.15
C GLY A 102 21.69 2.29 -94.38
N THR A 103 22.23 2.95 -95.42
CA THR A 103 21.52 3.16 -96.69
C THR A 103 21.64 2.00 -97.68
N LYS A 104 22.49 1.01 -97.40
CA LYS A 104 22.69 -0.17 -98.25
C LYS A 104 21.93 -1.36 -97.70
N ASP A 105 21.15 -2.03 -98.54
CA ASP A 105 20.41 -3.25 -98.18
C ASP A 105 19.51 -3.09 -96.93
N HIS A 106 18.94 -1.91 -96.71
CA HIS A 106 17.98 -1.63 -95.64
C HIS A 106 16.80 -0.82 -96.18
N THR A 107 15.66 -0.90 -95.51
CA THR A 107 14.58 0.07 -95.71
C THR A 107 14.77 1.19 -94.68
N LEU A 108 14.84 2.43 -95.14
CA LEU A 108 14.85 3.60 -94.27
C LEU A 108 13.49 4.30 -94.33
N VAL A 109 12.89 4.53 -93.16
CA VAL A 109 11.64 5.30 -93.04
C VAL A 109 11.92 6.53 -92.18
N ARG A 110 11.46 7.69 -92.61
CA ARG A 110 11.57 8.93 -91.85
C ARG A 110 10.66 8.87 -90.63
N LYS A 111 11.16 9.18 -89.44
CA LYS A 111 10.35 9.20 -88.21
C LYS A 111 9.15 10.12 -88.35
N CYS A 112 7.99 9.70 -87.85
CA CYS A 112 6.75 10.48 -87.86
C CYS A 112 6.86 11.84 -87.14
N SER A 113 7.83 12.01 -86.23
CA SER A 113 8.10 13.28 -85.55
C SER A 113 8.81 14.32 -86.42
N VAL A 114 9.37 13.92 -87.56
CA VAL A 114 10.12 14.80 -88.45
C VAL A 114 9.15 15.42 -89.46
N THR A 115 8.91 16.72 -89.31
CA THR A 115 7.85 17.45 -90.05
C THR A 115 8.39 18.43 -91.08
N GLN A 116 9.71 18.50 -91.25
CA GLN A 116 10.40 19.39 -92.20
C GLN A 116 11.61 18.66 -92.80
N GLY A 117 11.95 19.00 -94.05
CA GLY A 117 13.16 18.50 -94.72
C GLY A 117 14.44 19.00 -94.03
N ASN A 118 15.54 18.27 -94.18
CA ASN A 118 16.81 18.58 -93.52
C ASN A 118 17.94 18.71 -94.55
N THR A 119 18.51 19.91 -94.64
CA THR A 119 19.60 20.21 -95.57
C THR A 119 20.99 19.83 -95.04
N ASN A 120 21.08 19.13 -93.89
CA ASN A 120 22.32 18.62 -93.32
C ASN A 120 22.22 17.09 -93.08
N TRP A 121 22.82 16.32 -93.99
CA TRP A 121 22.76 14.86 -93.93
C TRP A 121 23.36 14.27 -92.65
N THR A 122 24.46 14.82 -92.14
CA THR A 122 25.09 14.30 -90.91
C THR A 122 24.14 14.40 -89.70
N LEU A 123 23.38 15.48 -89.59
CA LEU A 123 22.37 15.65 -88.55
C LEU A 123 21.15 14.75 -88.79
N SER A 124 20.72 14.66 -90.05
CA SER A 124 19.59 13.84 -90.48
C SER A 124 19.81 12.35 -90.21
N ALA A 125 20.94 11.83 -90.68
CA ALA A 125 21.35 10.44 -90.50
C ALA A 125 21.55 10.09 -89.02
N GLY A 126 22.13 11.02 -88.23
CA GLY A 126 22.42 10.83 -86.82
C GLY A 126 23.40 9.69 -86.54
N THR A 127 23.79 9.55 -85.27
CA THR A 127 24.76 8.54 -84.82
C THR A 127 24.13 7.46 -83.94
N THR A 128 22.87 7.62 -83.56
CA THR A 128 22.10 6.70 -82.72
C THR A 128 20.65 6.69 -83.19
N THR A 129 19.93 5.63 -82.83
CA THR A 129 18.47 5.56 -83.06
C THR A 129 17.69 6.68 -82.35
N ALA A 130 18.25 7.36 -81.36
CA ALA A 130 17.58 8.48 -80.68
C ALA A 130 17.70 9.81 -81.43
N ASN A 131 18.91 10.15 -81.88
CA ASN A 131 19.19 11.43 -82.55
C ASN A 131 19.06 11.40 -84.08
N SER A 132 18.91 10.21 -84.68
CA SER A 132 18.59 10.09 -86.10
C SER A 132 17.16 10.50 -86.39
N GLU A 133 16.94 11.09 -87.56
CA GLU A 133 15.61 11.36 -88.11
C GLU A 133 15.01 10.14 -88.82
N TRP A 134 15.78 9.05 -88.95
CA TRP A 134 15.40 7.83 -89.66
C TRP A 134 15.23 6.64 -88.72
N GLU A 135 14.32 5.75 -89.09
CA GLU A 135 14.20 4.39 -88.57
C GLU A 135 14.71 3.42 -89.65
N GLY A 136 15.69 2.61 -89.26
CA GLY A 136 16.26 1.58 -90.13
C GLY A 136 15.57 0.24 -89.89
N PHE A 137 15.05 -0.34 -90.96
CA PHE A 137 14.43 -1.66 -90.98
C PHE A 137 15.24 -2.63 -91.84
N PRO A 138 15.10 -3.95 -91.63
CA PRO A 138 15.70 -4.94 -92.52
C PRO A 138 15.30 -4.73 -93.98
N GLN A 139 16.16 -5.14 -94.92
CA GLN A 139 15.87 -5.14 -96.35
C GLN A 139 14.47 -5.73 -96.64
N ASN A 140 13.76 -5.14 -97.61
CA ASN A 140 12.43 -5.57 -98.03
C ASN A 140 11.33 -5.41 -96.98
N THR A 141 11.51 -4.49 -96.03
CA THR A 141 10.40 -4.02 -95.18
C THR A 141 9.60 -3.00 -95.97
N TRP A 142 8.35 -3.28 -96.28
CA TRP A 142 7.48 -2.41 -97.11
C TRP A 142 6.23 -1.94 -96.38
N THR A 143 6.22 -1.97 -95.06
CA THR A 143 5.06 -1.57 -94.25
C THR A 143 4.63 -0.13 -94.48
N ASP A 144 5.57 0.74 -94.86
CA ASP A 144 5.38 2.19 -94.93
C ASP A 144 5.58 2.76 -96.35
N VAL A 145 5.75 1.92 -97.38
CA VAL A 145 5.77 2.44 -98.77
C VAL A 145 4.36 2.91 -99.14
N GLY A 146 4.26 4.12 -99.69
CA GLY A 146 2.99 4.75 -100.05
C GLY A 146 2.17 5.30 -98.86
N GLN A 147 2.70 5.30 -97.64
CA GLN A 147 2.01 5.91 -96.49
C GLN A 147 2.97 6.49 -95.44
N HIS A 148 2.58 7.60 -94.82
CA HIS A 148 3.28 8.15 -93.65
C HIS A 148 2.25 8.48 -92.57
N THR A 149 2.14 7.64 -91.54
CA THR A 149 1.07 7.76 -90.55
C THR A 149 1.33 8.88 -89.54
N THR A 150 0.37 9.81 -89.43
CA THR A 150 0.30 10.83 -88.37
C THR A 150 -1.09 10.82 -87.71
N PRO A 151 -1.22 11.05 -86.39
CA PRO A 151 -0.14 11.28 -85.41
C PRO A 151 0.53 9.97 -84.96
N CYS A 152 1.80 10.07 -84.53
CA CYS A 152 2.58 8.95 -84.00
C CYS A 152 1.76 8.15 -82.94
N PRO A 153 1.72 6.82 -82.98
CA PRO A 153 1.02 6.04 -81.96
C PRO A 153 1.68 6.27 -80.59
N VAL A 154 0.95 6.91 -79.68
CA VAL A 154 1.38 7.07 -78.29
C VAL A 154 1.27 5.73 -77.55
N ALA A 155 2.35 5.32 -76.88
CA ALA A 155 2.38 4.11 -76.08
C ALA A 155 1.31 4.17 -74.96
N SER A 156 0.52 3.11 -74.81
CA SER A 156 -0.43 2.96 -73.70
C SER A 156 0.32 2.89 -72.37
N VAL A 157 0.00 3.78 -71.42
CA VAL A 157 0.56 3.76 -70.07
C VAL A 157 -0.40 2.98 -69.18
N LEU A 158 0.04 1.81 -68.71
CA LEU A 158 -0.71 0.96 -67.78
C LEU A 158 -0.62 1.51 -66.35
N GLY A 159 -1.73 1.50 -65.62
CA GLY A 159 -1.79 1.83 -64.20
C GLY A 159 -3.21 2.10 -63.71
N CYS A 160 -3.40 2.25 -62.40
CA CYS A 160 -4.72 2.51 -61.83
C CYS A 160 -5.31 3.84 -62.35
N THR A 161 -6.47 3.76 -63.01
CA THR A 161 -7.19 4.94 -63.56
C THR A 161 -8.26 5.49 -62.61
N ASP A 162 -8.55 4.81 -61.50
CA ASP A 162 -9.53 5.27 -60.53
C ASP A 162 -8.93 6.31 -59.58
N SER A 163 -9.39 7.56 -59.70
CA SER A 163 -8.96 8.69 -58.85
C SER A 163 -9.23 8.52 -57.34
N THR A 164 -10.01 7.51 -56.93
CA THR A 164 -10.31 7.20 -55.53
C THR A 164 -9.37 6.17 -54.92
N ALA A 165 -8.51 5.53 -55.72
CA ALA A 165 -7.49 4.59 -55.26
C ALA A 165 -6.22 5.34 -54.81
N THR A 166 -5.53 4.80 -53.80
CA THR A 166 -4.32 5.40 -53.22
C THR A 166 -3.11 5.39 -54.16
N ASN A 167 -3.13 4.52 -55.17
CA ASN A 167 -2.11 4.43 -56.21
C ASN A 167 -2.62 4.91 -57.58
N TYR A 168 -3.64 5.78 -57.61
CA TYR A 168 -4.09 6.44 -58.84
C TYR A 168 -2.92 7.05 -59.61
N ASN A 169 -2.79 6.70 -60.89
CA ASN A 169 -1.80 7.25 -61.78
C ASN A 169 -2.49 8.18 -62.80
N PRO A 170 -2.35 9.51 -62.68
CA PRO A 170 -2.98 10.46 -63.59
C PRO A 170 -2.46 10.40 -65.03
N LEU A 171 -1.39 9.65 -65.29
CA LEU A 171 -0.82 9.43 -66.62
C LEU A 171 -1.23 8.08 -67.23
N ALA A 172 -1.91 7.21 -66.48
CA ALA A 172 -2.39 5.93 -67.00
C ALA A 172 -3.54 6.15 -67.99
N THR A 173 -3.42 5.55 -69.18
CA THR A 173 -4.45 5.60 -70.23
C THR A 173 -5.22 4.29 -70.35
N VAL A 174 -4.75 3.23 -69.70
CA VAL A 174 -5.39 1.90 -69.63
C VAL A 174 -5.28 1.37 -68.20
N ASP A 175 -6.42 0.99 -67.61
CA ASP A 175 -6.48 0.36 -66.29
C ASP A 175 -5.88 -1.05 -66.32
N ASP A 176 -4.94 -1.31 -65.42
CA ASP A 176 -4.27 -2.61 -65.28
C ASP A 176 -4.76 -3.41 -64.05
N SER A 177 -5.85 -2.97 -63.42
CA SER A 177 -6.40 -3.55 -62.19
C SER A 177 -5.46 -3.48 -60.98
N SER A 178 -4.45 -2.61 -61.01
CA SER A 178 -3.54 -2.41 -59.88
C SER A 178 -4.13 -1.54 -58.75
N CYS A 179 -5.35 -1.02 -58.89
CA CYS A 179 -5.95 -0.08 -57.94
C CYS A 179 -6.00 -0.61 -56.49
N VAL A 180 -5.39 0.15 -55.58
CA VAL A 180 -5.37 -0.10 -54.13
C VAL A 180 -6.32 0.89 -53.47
N TYR A 181 -7.35 0.39 -52.79
CA TYR A 181 -8.30 1.23 -52.08
C TYR A 181 -7.96 1.33 -50.59
N CYS A 182 -8.27 2.48 -50.01
CA CYS A 182 -8.15 2.71 -48.56
C CYS A 182 -9.03 1.74 -47.78
N VAL A 183 -8.47 1.13 -46.72
CA VAL A 183 -9.23 0.55 -45.62
C VAL A 183 -9.33 1.63 -44.56
N TYR A 184 -10.55 2.15 -44.39
CA TYR A 184 -10.83 3.22 -43.44
C TYR A 184 -10.92 2.68 -42.01
N GLY A 185 -10.21 3.31 -41.09
CA GLY A 185 -10.26 3.02 -39.66
C GLY A 185 -9.20 3.83 -38.90
N CYS A 186 -9.24 3.77 -37.57
CA CYS A 186 -8.29 4.53 -36.76
C CYS A 186 -6.86 3.98 -36.89
N MET A 187 -5.94 4.79 -37.41
CA MET A 187 -4.53 4.41 -37.62
C MET A 187 -3.63 4.69 -36.41
N ASP A 188 -4.15 5.39 -35.38
CA ASP A 188 -3.39 5.72 -34.18
C ASP A 188 -3.35 4.54 -33.21
N SER A 189 -2.18 3.93 -33.03
CA SER A 189 -1.98 2.78 -32.15
C SER A 189 -2.20 3.08 -30.66
N THR A 190 -2.36 4.35 -30.29
CA THR A 190 -2.69 4.77 -28.92
C THR A 190 -4.19 4.97 -28.67
N ALA A 191 -5.02 4.90 -29.72
CA ALA A 191 -6.48 4.99 -29.61
C ALA A 191 -7.10 3.64 -29.21
N LEU A 192 -8.24 3.69 -28.51
CA LEU A 192 -8.99 2.52 -28.03
C LEU A 192 -9.55 1.65 -29.16
N ASN A 193 -9.82 2.23 -30.32
CA ASN A 193 -10.35 1.57 -31.49
C ASN A 193 -9.32 1.52 -32.64
N TYR A 194 -8.02 1.48 -32.31
CA TYR A 194 -6.96 1.27 -33.29
C TYR A 194 -7.27 0.04 -34.16
N ASP A 195 -7.30 0.23 -35.47
CA ASP A 195 -7.44 -0.84 -36.45
C ASP A 195 -6.09 -1.09 -37.13
N PRO A 196 -5.40 -2.21 -36.85
CA PRO A 196 -4.11 -2.53 -37.46
C PRO A 196 -4.20 -2.83 -38.96
N LEU A 197 -5.41 -2.95 -39.53
CA LEU A 197 -5.64 -3.15 -40.96
C LEU A 197 -5.99 -1.85 -41.69
N ALA A 198 -6.20 -0.74 -40.97
CA ALA A 198 -6.50 0.55 -41.59
C ALA A 198 -5.29 1.10 -42.36
N THR A 199 -5.53 1.52 -43.60
CA THR A 199 -4.52 2.16 -44.46
C THR A 199 -4.77 3.65 -44.65
N CYS A 200 -5.94 4.15 -44.26
CA CYS A 200 -6.31 5.56 -44.27
C CYS A 200 -7.16 5.89 -43.03
N ASP A 201 -6.81 6.99 -42.34
CA ASP A 201 -7.53 7.44 -41.14
C ASP A 201 -8.86 8.07 -41.52
N ASP A 202 -9.94 7.63 -40.89
CA ASP A 202 -11.29 8.14 -41.09
C ASP A 202 -11.74 9.12 -39.98
N GLY A 203 -10.84 9.43 -39.04
CA GLY A 203 -11.12 10.30 -37.91
C GLY A 203 -11.99 9.66 -36.82
N SER A 204 -12.18 8.33 -36.86
CA SER A 204 -12.95 7.60 -35.85
C SER A 204 -12.17 7.34 -34.54
N CYS A 205 -10.89 7.73 -34.46
CA CYS A 205 -10.04 7.49 -33.29
C CYS A 205 -10.67 7.99 -31.99
N THR A 206 -10.88 7.06 -31.07
CA THR A 206 -11.43 7.29 -29.73
C THR A 206 -10.33 7.11 -28.70
N TYR A 207 -10.11 8.12 -27.87
CA TYR A 207 -9.03 8.13 -26.88
C TYR A 207 -9.56 7.89 -25.47
N CYS A 208 -8.69 7.37 -24.60
CA CYS A 208 -8.98 7.27 -23.17
C CYS A 208 -9.24 8.65 -22.57
N VAL A 209 -10.38 8.81 -21.90
CA VAL A 209 -10.57 9.86 -20.90
C VAL A 209 -10.08 9.30 -19.57
N TYR A 210 -8.91 9.74 -19.16
CA TYR A 210 -8.30 9.29 -17.92
C TYR A 210 -8.99 9.91 -16.69
N GLY A 211 -9.23 9.08 -15.68
CA GLY A 211 -9.72 9.51 -14.38
C GLY A 211 -10.26 8.34 -13.56
N CYS A 212 -10.62 8.62 -12.31
CA CYS A 212 -11.14 7.58 -11.42
C CYS A 212 -12.51 7.06 -11.90
N MET A 213 -12.57 5.77 -12.24
CA MET A 213 -13.79 5.11 -12.73
C MET A 213 -14.67 4.50 -11.63
N ASP A 214 -14.17 4.44 -10.39
CA ASP A 214 -14.88 3.83 -9.27
C ASP A 214 -15.83 4.84 -8.60
N THR A 215 -17.13 4.59 -8.74
CA THR A 215 -18.23 5.38 -8.17
C THR A 215 -18.19 5.54 -6.65
N THR A 216 -17.40 4.72 -5.95
CA THR A 216 -17.28 4.74 -4.49
C THR A 216 -16.13 5.61 -3.98
N GLN A 217 -15.37 6.25 -4.88
CA GLN A 217 -14.21 7.07 -4.57
C GLN A 217 -14.54 8.57 -4.57
N PHE A 218 -13.74 9.37 -3.87
CA PHE A 218 -13.99 10.79 -3.65
C PHE A 218 -13.93 11.63 -4.93
N ASN A 219 -13.03 11.28 -5.85
CA ASN A 219 -12.82 11.99 -7.11
C ASN A 219 -13.33 11.19 -8.33
N TYR A 220 -14.38 10.38 -8.15
CA TYR A 220 -15.04 9.68 -9.25
C TYR A 220 -15.35 10.65 -10.41
N ASN A 221 -14.90 10.30 -11.61
CA ASN A 221 -15.17 11.05 -12.83
C ASN A 221 -16.14 10.24 -13.71
N PRO A 222 -17.40 10.68 -13.86
CA PRO A 222 -18.39 9.96 -14.67
C PRO A 222 -18.09 9.96 -16.17
N LEU A 223 -17.12 10.75 -16.63
CA LEU A 223 -16.69 10.80 -18.02
C LEU A 223 -15.43 9.95 -18.28
N ALA A 224 -14.81 9.37 -17.24
CA ALA A 224 -13.60 8.57 -17.40
C ALA A 224 -13.93 7.24 -18.10
N THR A 225 -13.14 6.91 -19.13
CA THR A 225 -13.22 5.65 -19.88
C THR A 225 -12.06 4.72 -19.60
N CYS A 226 -10.98 5.22 -18.97
CA CYS A 226 -9.81 4.46 -18.56
C CYS A 226 -9.33 4.94 -17.19
N ASP A 227 -9.02 3.99 -16.29
CA ASP A 227 -8.50 4.30 -14.96
C ASP A 227 -7.02 4.71 -15.05
N ASP A 228 -6.68 5.84 -14.43
CA ASP A 228 -5.32 6.38 -14.33
C ASP A 228 -4.69 6.18 -12.95
N GLY A 229 -5.38 5.47 -12.05
CA GLY A 229 -4.95 5.26 -10.68
C GLY A 229 -5.09 6.50 -9.80
N SER A 230 -5.80 7.54 -10.26
CA SER A 230 -6.03 8.77 -9.48
C SER A 230 -7.09 8.60 -8.38
N CYS A 231 -7.73 7.45 -8.23
CA CYS A 231 -8.80 7.23 -7.27
C CYS A 231 -8.38 7.51 -5.81
N ILE A 232 -9.11 8.41 -5.17
CA ILE A 232 -8.90 8.83 -3.77
C ILE A 232 -10.02 8.21 -2.90
N PRO A 233 -9.69 7.42 -1.87
CA PRO A 233 -10.68 6.87 -0.96
C PRO A 233 -11.46 7.95 -0.23
N ILE A 234 -12.77 7.73 -0.06
CA ILE A 234 -13.60 8.57 0.81
C ILE A 234 -13.17 8.35 2.26
N ILE A 235 -12.75 9.43 2.90
CA ILE A 235 -12.40 9.46 4.32
C ILE A 235 -13.45 10.31 5.02
N TYR A 236 -14.32 9.64 5.77
CA TYR A 236 -15.35 10.28 6.57
C TYR A 236 -14.77 10.89 7.84
N GLY A 237 -15.19 12.12 8.17
CA GLY A 237 -14.85 12.77 9.43
C GLY A 237 -15.30 14.22 9.43
N CYS A 238 -15.07 14.96 10.52
CA CYS A 238 -15.38 16.38 10.53
C CYS A 238 -14.35 17.16 9.70
N THR A 239 -14.81 17.87 8.67
CA THR A 239 -13.97 18.67 7.76
C THR A 239 -13.83 20.14 8.20
N ASP A 240 -14.54 20.55 9.25
CA ASP A 240 -14.51 21.91 9.78
C ASP A 240 -13.38 22.05 10.81
N SER A 241 -12.40 22.89 10.51
CA SER A 241 -11.22 23.12 11.36
C SER A 241 -11.53 23.79 12.70
N THR A 242 -12.74 24.30 12.88
CA THR A 242 -13.21 24.91 14.13
C THR A 242 -13.86 23.92 15.10
N ALA A 243 -14.13 22.68 14.66
CA ALA A 243 -14.69 21.63 15.49
C ALA A 243 -13.61 20.89 16.31
N ILE A 244 -13.96 20.42 17.50
CA ILE A 244 -13.07 19.69 18.42
C ILE A 244 -12.56 18.39 17.79
N ASN A 245 -13.42 17.70 17.06
CA ASN A 245 -13.09 16.45 16.38
C ASN A 245 -12.77 16.65 14.89
N TYR A 246 -12.27 17.83 14.51
CA TYR A 246 -11.72 18.07 13.18
C TYR A 246 -10.73 16.97 12.81
N TYR A 247 -10.92 16.37 11.65
CA TYR A 247 -10.02 15.36 11.11
C TYR A 247 -9.43 15.87 9.80
N SER A 248 -8.15 16.25 9.84
CA SER A 248 -7.48 16.86 8.70
C SER A 248 -7.33 15.96 7.47
N ALA A 249 -7.47 14.65 7.64
CA ALA A 249 -7.47 13.71 6.51
C ALA A 249 -8.88 13.38 6.01
N ALA A 250 -9.94 13.87 6.67
CA ALA A 250 -11.29 13.73 6.15
C ALA A 250 -11.45 14.56 4.87
N ASN A 251 -11.93 13.93 3.81
CA ASN A 251 -12.34 14.62 2.59
C ASN A 251 -13.86 14.73 2.46
N THR A 252 -14.61 14.02 3.31
CA THR A 252 -16.07 14.00 3.27
C THR A 252 -16.65 14.18 4.67
N ASN A 253 -17.45 15.24 4.86
CA ASN A 253 -18.12 15.50 6.13
C ASN A 253 -19.22 14.48 6.40
N ASN A 254 -19.18 13.80 7.54
CA ASN A 254 -20.20 12.83 7.95
C ASN A 254 -21.18 13.37 9.00
N GLY A 255 -21.16 14.68 9.28
CA GLY A 255 -22.07 15.32 10.23
C GLY A 255 -21.73 15.07 11.70
N THR A 256 -20.57 14.47 11.99
CA THR A 256 -20.16 14.19 13.37
C THR A 256 -19.43 15.36 14.06
N CYS A 257 -19.34 16.53 13.43
CA CYS A 257 -18.65 17.69 13.98
C CYS A 257 -19.16 18.07 15.38
N VAL A 258 -18.25 18.12 16.35
CA VAL A 258 -18.51 18.50 17.74
C VAL A 258 -17.91 19.88 17.98
N TYR A 259 -18.76 20.84 18.29
CA TYR A 259 -18.34 22.22 18.55
C TYR A 259 -18.16 22.46 20.04
N CYS A 260 -17.24 23.37 20.37
CA CYS A 260 -17.05 23.83 21.74
C CYS A 260 -18.30 24.53 22.27
N VAL A 261 -18.77 24.08 23.44
CA VAL A 261 -19.63 24.91 24.29
C VAL A 261 -18.69 25.68 25.22
N TYR A 262 -18.60 26.99 25.00
CA TYR A 262 -17.74 27.87 25.77
C TYR A 262 -18.34 28.17 27.15
N GLY A 263 -17.49 28.11 28.18
CA GLY A 263 -17.84 28.48 29.55
C GLY A 263 -16.78 27.98 30.54
N CYS A 264 -16.91 28.33 31.82
CA CYS A 264 -15.97 27.85 32.82
C CYS A 264 -16.09 26.33 33.06
N ILE A 265 -15.03 25.58 32.76
CA ILE A 265 -14.98 24.10 32.91
C ILE A 265 -14.45 23.65 34.28
N ASP A 266 -13.94 24.57 35.10
CA ASP A 266 -13.37 24.25 36.41
C ASP A 266 -14.48 24.13 37.46
N SER A 267 -14.71 22.92 37.97
CA SER A 267 -15.68 22.63 39.02
C SER A 267 -15.44 23.38 40.34
N ALA A 268 -14.26 23.96 40.55
CA ALA A 268 -13.93 24.77 41.72
C ALA A 268 -14.29 26.27 41.56
N ALA A 269 -14.66 26.71 40.35
CA ALA A 269 -15.07 28.08 40.08
C ALA A 269 -16.56 28.30 40.41
N ILE A 270 -16.90 29.53 40.82
CA ILE A 270 -18.26 29.93 41.22
C ILE A 270 -19.23 29.84 40.03
N ASN A 271 -18.76 30.15 38.83
CA ASN A 271 -19.52 30.14 37.59
C ASN A 271 -19.23 28.92 36.72
N TYR A 272 -18.89 27.78 37.33
CA TYR A 272 -18.75 26.50 36.63
C TYR A 272 -20.01 26.19 35.80
N ASN A 273 -19.82 25.90 34.51
CA ASN A 273 -20.89 25.49 33.60
C ASN A 273 -20.72 24.00 33.28
N PRO A 274 -21.60 23.11 33.78
CA PRO A 274 -21.50 21.67 33.53
C PRO A 274 -21.73 21.25 32.06
N LEU A 275 -22.21 22.17 31.21
CA LEU A 275 -22.37 21.94 29.78
C LEU A 275 -21.20 22.47 28.95
N ALA A 276 -20.26 23.21 29.56
CA ALA A 276 -19.10 23.73 28.85
C ALA A 276 -18.10 22.60 28.57
N THR A 277 -17.64 22.53 27.32
CA THR A 277 -16.61 21.59 26.88
C THR A 277 -15.26 22.29 26.65
N CYS A 278 -15.24 23.63 26.58
CA CYS A 278 -14.05 24.44 26.34
C CYS A 278 -14.05 25.67 27.27
N ASN A 279 -12.92 25.94 27.92
CA ASN A 279 -12.77 27.08 28.82
C ASN A 279 -12.69 28.40 28.04
N ASP A 280 -13.52 29.37 28.39
CA ASP A 280 -13.54 30.71 27.79
C ASP A 280 -12.80 31.77 28.64
N GLY A 281 -12.20 31.35 29.75
CA GLY A 281 -11.50 32.24 30.68
C GLY A 281 -12.43 33.03 31.60
N SER A 282 -13.74 32.74 31.60
CA SER A 282 -14.71 33.40 32.48
C SER A 282 -14.66 32.93 33.93
N CYS A 283 -13.84 31.92 34.29
CA CYS A 283 -13.82 31.34 35.63
C CYS A 283 -13.52 32.37 36.73
N THR A 284 -14.41 32.43 37.71
CA THR A 284 -14.29 33.27 38.91
C THR A 284 -14.12 32.40 40.14
N TYR A 285 -13.14 32.71 40.97
CA TYR A 285 -12.79 31.93 42.16
C TYR A 285 -13.09 32.70 43.45
N PRO A 286 -13.47 32.02 44.54
CA PRO A 286 -13.67 32.65 45.83
C PRO A 286 -12.36 33.30 46.33
N THR A 287 -12.40 34.57 46.73
CA THR A 287 -11.23 35.30 47.27
C THR A 287 -11.01 35.09 48.78
N SER A 288 -11.88 34.32 49.44
CA SER A 288 -11.81 34.04 50.88
C SER A 288 -12.26 32.61 51.19
N CYS A 289 -11.58 31.95 52.13
CA CYS A 289 -11.94 30.61 52.57
C CYS A 289 -13.28 30.58 53.31
N ASN A 290 -14.21 29.74 52.84
CA ASN A 290 -15.53 29.54 53.46
C ASN A 290 -15.58 28.39 54.49
N SER A 291 -14.41 27.89 54.90
CA SER A 291 -14.25 26.79 55.87
C SER A 291 -15.13 25.56 55.57
N PRO A 292 -14.89 24.83 54.48
CA PRO A 292 -15.76 23.73 54.08
C PRO A 292 -15.80 22.59 55.14
N VAL A 293 -16.95 21.95 55.25
CA VAL A 293 -17.14 20.79 56.15
C VAL A 293 -16.47 19.55 55.52
N PRO A 294 -15.75 18.71 56.30
CA PRO A 294 -15.20 17.45 55.79
C PRO A 294 -16.27 16.53 55.19
N THR A 295 -15.98 15.97 54.02
CA THR A 295 -16.85 15.07 53.26
C THR A 295 -16.19 13.70 53.04
N GLY A 296 -16.95 12.74 52.49
CA GLY A 296 -16.45 11.40 52.17
C GLY A 296 -16.01 10.59 53.39
N LEU A 297 -16.73 10.75 54.51
CA LEU A 297 -16.43 10.03 55.74
C LEU A 297 -16.59 8.52 55.55
N SER A 298 -15.60 7.75 55.97
CA SER A 298 -15.63 6.28 55.91
C SER A 298 -14.82 5.64 57.02
N VAL A 299 -15.06 4.35 57.29
CA VAL A 299 -14.36 3.59 58.33
C VAL A 299 -13.62 2.40 57.71
N THR A 300 -12.34 2.27 58.05
CA THR A 300 -11.45 1.16 57.64
C THR A 300 -10.68 0.62 58.84
N ASP A 301 -9.88 -0.44 58.65
CA ASP A 301 -9.09 -1.08 59.72
C ASP A 301 -9.91 -1.45 60.97
N LEU A 302 -11.20 -1.76 60.78
CA LEU A 302 -12.18 -2.01 61.82
C LEU A 302 -11.93 -3.37 62.48
N THR A 303 -11.82 -3.37 63.80
CA THR A 303 -11.74 -4.58 64.63
C THR A 303 -12.66 -4.43 65.84
N HIS A 304 -12.63 -5.40 66.74
CA HIS A 304 -13.33 -5.34 68.02
C HIS A 304 -12.92 -4.18 68.95
N ASP A 305 -11.76 -3.55 68.72
CA ASP A 305 -11.13 -2.63 69.68
C ASP A 305 -10.56 -1.35 69.04
N ARG A 306 -10.69 -1.19 67.72
CA ARG A 306 -10.22 -0.02 66.99
C ARG A 306 -10.93 0.16 65.66
N ALA A 307 -10.88 1.40 65.16
CA ALA A 307 -11.40 1.80 63.87
C ALA A 307 -10.58 2.96 63.32
N LYS A 308 -10.27 2.97 62.02
CA LYS A 308 -9.69 4.12 61.33
C LYS A 308 -10.80 4.91 60.65
N ILE A 309 -10.95 6.17 61.05
CA ILE A 309 -11.86 7.11 60.40
C ILE A 309 -11.12 7.82 59.28
N ASN A 310 -11.72 7.90 58.10
CA ASN A 310 -11.16 8.53 56.90
C ASN A 310 -12.10 9.63 56.39
N TRP A 311 -11.56 10.61 55.67
CA TRP A 311 -12.26 11.71 55.03
C TRP A 311 -11.52 12.15 53.76
N LEU A 312 -12.18 12.92 52.89
CA LEU A 312 -11.54 13.51 51.71
C LEU A 312 -10.68 14.72 52.09
N ASP A 313 -9.63 14.97 51.30
CA ASP A 313 -8.81 16.16 51.45
C ASP A 313 -9.65 17.43 51.22
N ALA A 314 -9.65 18.34 52.19
CA ALA A 314 -10.38 19.61 52.14
C ALA A 314 -9.49 20.80 51.80
N ASN A 315 -8.20 20.58 51.48
CA ASN A 315 -7.32 21.64 51.01
C ASN A 315 -7.74 22.17 49.63
N THR A 316 -7.70 23.49 49.45
CA THR A 316 -7.83 24.19 48.16
C THR A 316 -6.78 25.29 48.08
N SER A 317 -6.69 25.99 46.94
CA SER A 317 -5.80 27.15 46.78
C SER A 317 -6.09 28.29 47.77
N VAL A 318 -7.29 28.34 48.35
CA VAL A 318 -7.71 29.40 49.30
C VAL A 318 -8.02 28.90 50.70
N CYS A 319 -8.34 27.61 50.87
CA CYS A 319 -8.56 26.96 52.16
C CYS A 319 -7.48 25.93 52.44
N LEU A 320 -6.48 26.29 53.25
CA LEU A 320 -5.45 25.35 53.70
C LEU A 320 -5.82 24.84 55.10
N VAL A 321 -5.96 23.53 55.24
CA VAL A 321 -6.32 22.86 56.50
C VAL A 321 -5.10 22.85 57.43
N GLU A 322 -5.30 23.23 58.67
CA GLU A 322 -4.30 23.16 59.74
C GLU A 322 -4.44 21.86 60.56
N MET A 323 -5.67 21.48 60.90
CA MET A 323 -5.95 20.27 61.68
C MET A 323 -7.36 19.73 61.44
N TYR A 324 -7.53 18.43 61.67
CA TYR A 324 -8.84 17.81 61.84
C TYR A 324 -9.05 17.34 63.28
N ARG A 325 -10.31 17.30 63.71
CA ARG A 325 -10.71 16.58 64.92
C ARG A 325 -11.81 15.59 64.60
N VAL A 326 -11.66 14.39 65.15
CA VAL A 326 -12.69 13.36 65.15
C VAL A 326 -13.29 13.30 66.55
N GLN A 327 -14.60 13.46 66.63
CA GLN A 327 -15.38 13.17 67.83
C GLN A 327 -16.08 11.82 67.65
N TYR A 328 -16.06 11.00 68.70
CA TYR A 328 -16.75 9.71 68.73
C TYR A 328 -17.30 9.39 70.12
N ARG A 329 -18.38 8.63 70.19
CA ARG A 329 -19.02 8.16 71.43
C ARG A 329 -19.85 6.91 71.16
N GLU A 330 -20.14 6.13 72.20
CA GLU A 330 -21.08 5.02 72.08
C GLU A 330 -22.49 5.56 71.83
N GLN A 331 -23.23 4.93 70.92
CA GLN A 331 -24.57 5.38 70.56
C GLN A 331 -25.49 5.38 71.78
N GLY A 332 -26.24 6.47 71.96
CA GLY A 332 -27.09 6.67 73.14
C GLY A 332 -26.39 7.31 74.35
N THR A 333 -25.07 7.51 74.31
CA THR A 333 -24.35 8.28 75.34
C THR A 333 -24.26 9.77 74.98
N THR A 334 -23.96 10.63 75.95
CA THR A 334 -23.89 12.09 75.75
C THR A 334 -22.46 12.64 75.64
N ALA A 335 -21.47 11.99 76.26
CA ALA A 335 -20.09 12.46 76.31
C ALA A 335 -19.29 12.07 75.06
N TRP A 336 -18.64 13.06 74.42
CA TRP A 336 -17.79 12.84 73.25
C TRP A 336 -16.33 12.65 73.64
N SER A 337 -15.73 11.57 73.16
CA SER A 337 -14.27 11.44 73.07
C SER A 337 -13.76 12.18 71.84
N THR A 338 -12.59 12.83 71.93
CA THR A 338 -12.01 13.59 70.81
C THR A 338 -10.59 13.11 70.50
N LYS A 339 -10.26 12.98 69.21
CA LYS A 339 -8.91 12.74 68.72
C LYS A 339 -8.55 13.76 67.65
N THR A 340 -7.40 14.41 67.81
CA THR A 340 -6.87 15.36 66.82
C THR A 340 -6.02 14.62 65.81
N ALA A 341 -6.27 14.86 64.52
CA ALA A 341 -5.38 14.48 63.44
C ALA A 341 -4.51 15.68 63.11
N LEU A 342 -3.21 15.55 63.43
CA LEU A 342 -2.17 16.53 63.15
C LEU A 342 -1.20 15.92 62.13
N GLY A 343 -0.39 16.77 61.51
CA GLY A 343 0.69 16.39 60.58
C GLY A 343 1.58 17.60 60.30
N SER A 344 2.46 17.48 59.30
CA SER A 344 3.46 18.51 58.95
C SER A 344 2.93 19.64 58.06
N GLY A 345 1.61 19.86 58.01
CA GLY A 345 1.01 20.92 57.22
C GLY A 345 1.28 22.29 57.84
N LEU A 346 2.18 23.08 57.24
CA LEU A 346 2.24 24.52 57.47
C LEU A 346 1.14 25.20 56.68
N CYS A 347 0.77 26.43 57.06
CA CYS A 347 -0.17 27.28 56.33
C CYS A 347 0.27 27.73 54.92
N ASN A 348 1.27 27.04 54.35
CA ASN A 348 1.73 27.18 52.98
C ASN A 348 1.32 25.99 52.10
N PHE A 349 1.09 24.81 52.67
CA PHE A 349 0.82 23.57 51.92
C PHE A 349 -0.44 22.83 52.39
N GLY A 350 -0.96 23.18 53.57
CA GLY A 350 -2.12 22.50 54.14
C GLY A 350 -1.80 21.09 54.67
N LEU A 351 -2.68 20.58 55.53
CA LEU A 351 -2.55 19.28 56.15
C LEU A 351 -3.10 18.19 55.23
N LEU A 352 -2.23 17.28 54.77
CA LEU A 352 -2.59 16.16 53.91
C LEU A 352 -3.15 14.94 54.67
N THR A 353 -3.23 15.00 56.00
CA THR A 353 -3.76 13.89 56.80
C THR A 353 -5.26 13.72 56.57
N THR A 354 -5.63 12.59 55.98
CA THR A 354 -7.02 12.22 55.64
C THR A 354 -7.60 11.09 56.51
N SER A 355 -6.91 10.70 57.57
CA SER A 355 -7.42 9.65 58.47
C SER A 355 -6.94 9.76 59.92
N LYS A 356 -7.68 9.12 60.85
CA LYS A 356 -7.30 8.96 62.26
C LYS A 356 -7.72 7.61 62.83
N MET A 357 -6.78 6.91 63.45
CA MET A 357 -7.04 5.68 64.20
C MET A 357 -7.61 5.97 65.60
N LEU A 358 -8.71 5.31 65.93
CA LEU A 358 -9.32 5.24 67.25
C LEU A 358 -8.93 3.90 67.90
N TRP A 359 -8.59 3.91 69.19
CA TRP A 359 -8.11 2.73 69.93
C TRP A 359 -8.92 2.53 71.21
N ASN A 360 -8.86 1.32 71.77
CA ASN A 360 -9.52 0.93 73.02
C ASN A 360 -11.05 1.09 72.96
N LEU A 361 -11.64 0.73 71.83
CA LEU A 361 -13.09 0.70 71.66
C LEU A 361 -13.67 -0.56 72.31
N THR A 362 -14.93 -0.48 72.72
CA THR A 362 -15.69 -1.62 73.24
C THR A 362 -16.10 -2.53 72.07
N PRO A 363 -15.90 -3.86 72.15
CA PRO A 363 -16.36 -4.81 71.13
C PRO A 363 -17.88 -4.82 70.93
N SER A 364 -18.34 -5.24 69.75
CA SER A 364 -19.76 -5.39 69.41
C SER A 364 -20.62 -4.15 69.72
N THR A 365 -20.04 -2.95 69.63
CA THR A 365 -20.64 -1.71 70.11
C THR A 365 -20.78 -0.71 68.97
N VAL A 366 -21.95 -0.08 68.88
CA VAL A 366 -22.22 0.98 67.89
C VAL A 366 -21.67 2.31 68.39
N TYR A 367 -20.84 2.95 67.58
CA TYR A 367 -20.29 4.29 67.83
C TYR A 367 -20.87 5.29 66.84
N GLU A 368 -21.20 6.47 67.34
CA GLU A 368 -21.43 7.68 66.54
C GLU A 368 -20.12 8.43 66.40
N TYR A 369 -19.85 9.00 65.22
CA TYR A 369 -18.69 9.87 64.99
C TYR A 369 -19.00 11.03 64.05
N ARG A 370 -18.17 12.07 64.14
CA ARG A 370 -18.22 13.26 63.27
C ARG A 370 -16.84 13.91 63.19
N VAL A 371 -16.59 14.63 62.11
CA VAL A 371 -15.29 15.25 61.81
C VAL A 371 -15.45 16.74 61.59
N LYS A 372 -14.46 17.53 62.01
CA LYS A 372 -14.39 18.98 61.79
C LYS A 372 -12.98 19.37 61.35
N ALA A 373 -12.90 20.35 60.46
CA ALA A 373 -11.65 20.92 59.95
C ALA A 373 -11.43 22.33 60.52
N TRP A 374 -10.17 22.64 60.79
CA TRP A 374 -9.68 23.98 61.07
C TRP A 374 -8.77 24.39 59.94
N TYR A 375 -8.92 25.63 59.49
CA TYR A 375 -8.18 26.20 58.38
C TYR A 375 -7.27 27.30 58.88
N CYS A 376 -6.20 27.52 58.14
CA CYS A 376 -5.30 28.66 58.34
C CYS A 376 -6.08 29.98 58.35
N LEU A 377 -5.58 30.96 59.12
CA LEU A 377 -6.26 32.24 59.39
C LEU A 377 -7.50 32.15 60.31
N SER A 378 -7.57 31.11 61.15
CA SER A 378 -8.51 30.97 62.28
C SER A 378 -9.98 30.75 61.93
N SER A 379 -10.27 30.22 60.74
CA SER A 379 -11.61 29.80 60.36
C SER A 379 -11.78 28.28 60.56
N ALA A 380 -12.95 27.81 60.97
CA ALA A 380 -13.20 26.40 61.21
C ALA A 380 -14.58 26.01 60.71
N SER A 381 -14.69 24.83 60.12
CA SER A 381 -15.97 24.37 59.60
C SER A 381 -16.96 24.03 60.70
N THR A 382 -18.24 23.85 60.35
CA THR A 382 -19.17 23.16 61.25
C THR A 382 -18.79 21.67 61.36
N TRP A 383 -19.34 20.98 62.35
CA TRP A 383 -19.17 19.52 62.40
C TRP A 383 -19.89 18.86 61.23
N SER A 384 -19.29 17.81 60.66
CA SER A 384 -19.97 16.95 59.70
C SER A 384 -21.27 16.38 60.30
N PRO A 385 -22.22 15.95 59.44
CA PRO A 385 -23.30 15.07 59.86
C PRO A 385 -22.76 13.86 60.65
N ILE A 386 -23.57 13.37 61.59
CA ILE A 386 -23.22 12.18 62.38
C ILE A 386 -23.21 10.97 61.46
N SER A 387 -22.16 10.16 61.56
CA SER A 387 -22.01 8.86 60.92
C SER A 387 -21.84 7.79 62.00
N THR A 388 -22.08 6.52 61.67
CA THR A 388 -22.00 5.42 62.64
C THR A 388 -21.12 4.28 62.14
N PHE A 389 -20.51 3.55 63.06
CA PHE A 389 -19.88 2.24 62.79
C PHE A 389 -20.06 1.31 63.99
N THR A 390 -20.01 0.01 63.76
CA THR A 390 -20.10 -1.01 64.80
C THR A 390 -18.79 -1.76 64.89
N THR A 391 -18.15 -1.81 66.06
CA THR A 391 -16.96 -2.64 66.27
C THR A 391 -17.30 -4.12 66.09
N LEU A 392 -16.33 -4.90 65.62
CA LEU A 392 -16.54 -6.33 65.41
C LEU A 392 -16.70 -7.09 66.74
N ASP A 393 -17.22 -8.31 66.67
CA ASP A 393 -17.23 -9.21 67.81
C ASP A 393 -15.80 -9.55 68.26
N PRO A 394 -15.57 -9.81 69.56
CA PRO A 394 -14.29 -10.33 70.03
C PRO A 394 -13.92 -11.61 69.28
N CYS A 395 -12.70 -11.70 68.78
CA CYS A 395 -12.23 -12.93 68.17
C CYS A 395 -12.11 -14.04 69.25
N PRO A 396 -12.81 -15.18 69.11
CA PRO A 396 -12.86 -16.21 70.16
C PRO A 396 -11.57 -17.02 70.18
N ASN A 397 -11.10 -17.43 71.37
CA ASN A 397 -10.00 -18.38 71.48
C ASN A 397 -10.50 -19.84 71.45
N VAL A 398 -9.61 -20.79 71.16
CA VAL A 398 -9.95 -22.22 71.15
C VAL A 398 -10.31 -22.73 72.55
N LEU A 399 -11.16 -23.75 72.62
CA LEU A 399 -11.60 -24.38 73.86
C LEU A 399 -10.89 -25.72 74.08
N ASN A 400 -10.77 -26.18 75.32
CA ASN A 400 -10.18 -27.49 75.66
C ASN A 400 -8.80 -27.73 75.03
N PHE A 401 -7.93 -26.70 75.02
CA PHE A 401 -6.57 -26.83 74.49
C PHE A 401 -5.77 -27.81 75.35
N ALA A 402 -5.35 -28.93 74.75
CA ALA A 402 -4.71 -30.05 75.43
C ALA A 402 -3.50 -30.55 74.64
N VAL A 403 -2.68 -31.38 75.28
CA VAL A 403 -1.48 -31.98 74.69
C VAL A 403 -1.41 -33.48 75.05
N SER A 404 -1.01 -34.30 74.09
CA SER A 404 -0.64 -35.71 74.30
C SER A 404 0.74 -36.00 73.72
N THR A 405 1.44 -37.01 74.26
CA THR A 405 2.83 -37.33 73.91
C THR A 405 2.96 -38.71 73.29
N PRO A 406 2.57 -38.91 72.02
CA PRO A 406 2.58 -40.22 71.39
C PRO A 406 4.00 -40.79 71.18
N THR A 407 5.05 -39.97 71.24
CA THR A 407 6.45 -40.44 71.30
C THR A 407 7.25 -39.56 72.26
N ASN A 408 8.44 -39.99 72.65
CA ASN A 408 9.37 -39.22 73.47
C ASN A 408 9.86 -37.91 72.81
N THR A 409 9.73 -37.76 71.49
CA THR A 409 10.16 -36.57 70.73
C THR A 409 9.02 -35.81 70.04
N ARG A 410 7.77 -36.25 70.19
CA ARG A 410 6.59 -35.65 69.57
C ARG A 410 5.48 -35.38 70.56
N ALA A 411 4.95 -34.16 70.53
CA ALA A 411 3.71 -33.77 71.19
C ALA A 411 2.61 -33.50 70.14
N THR A 412 1.38 -33.85 70.46
CA THR A 412 0.18 -33.57 69.65
C THR A 412 -0.71 -32.62 70.43
N PHE A 413 -0.92 -31.42 69.89
CA PHE A 413 -1.86 -30.47 70.47
C PHE A 413 -3.24 -30.68 69.88
N THR A 414 -4.27 -30.70 70.72
CA THR A 414 -5.68 -30.79 70.32
C THR A 414 -6.50 -29.70 70.98
N TRP A 415 -7.61 -29.31 70.34
CA TRP A 415 -8.57 -28.37 70.91
C TRP A 415 -9.95 -28.57 70.28
N THR A 416 -10.93 -27.86 70.81
CA THR A 416 -12.29 -27.81 70.29
C THR A 416 -12.58 -26.40 69.74
N ALA A 417 -13.35 -26.34 68.67
CA ALA A 417 -13.75 -25.07 68.06
C ALA A 417 -14.70 -24.30 69.00
N PRO A 418 -14.53 -22.97 69.17
CA PRO A 418 -15.53 -22.13 69.82
C PRO A 418 -16.79 -22.00 68.95
N THR A 419 -17.86 -21.43 69.51
CA THR A 419 -19.14 -21.23 68.80
C THR A 419 -19.03 -20.26 67.63
N ALA A 420 -18.24 -19.21 67.77
CA ALA A 420 -17.92 -18.29 66.67
C ALA A 420 -16.65 -18.76 65.91
N PRO A 421 -16.62 -18.67 64.56
CA PRO A 421 -15.47 -19.14 63.79
C PRO A 421 -14.24 -18.25 63.96
N TYR A 422 -13.05 -18.84 63.81
CA TYR A 422 -11.76 -18.14 63.69
C TYR A 422 -11.06 -18.60 62.40
N SER A 423 -10.10 -17.82 61.89
CA SER A 423 -9.37 -18.18 60.66
C SER A 423 -8.21 -19.15 60.93
N PHE A 424 -7.37 -18.85 61.92
CA PHE A 424 -6.29 -19.74 62.35
C PHE A 424 -5.92 -19.58 63.82
N VAL A 425 -5.30 -20.61 64.40
CA VAL A 425 -4.74 -20.58 65.76
C VAL A 425 -3.21 -20.66 65.71
N ARG A 426 -2.53 -19.87 66.53
CA ARG A 426 -1.09 -20.03 66.78
C ARG A 426 -0.89 -20.71 68.12
N ILE A 427 0.02 -21.67 68.12
CA ILE A 427 0.46 -22.38 69.32
C ILE A 427 1.91 -22.01 69.55
N LYS A 428 2.18 -21.42 70.71
CA LYS A 428 3.54 -21.19 71.19
C LYS A 428 3.85 -22.15 72.32
N LEU A 429 5.06 -22.67 72.35
CA LEU A 429 5.55 -23.53 73.42
C LEU A 429 7.00 -23.18 73.77
N ARG A 430 7.44 -23.54 74.96
CA ARG A 430 8.85 -23.46 75.36
C ARG A 430 9.14 -24.46 76.45
N VAL A 431 10.42 -24.73 76.68
CA VAL A 431 10.87 -25.44 77.88
C VAL A 431 10.32 -24.71 79.11
N ASP A 432 9.84 -25.47 80.10
CA ASP A 432 9.26 -24.90 81.32
C ASP A 432 10.35 -24.43 82.30
N THR A 433 11.19 -23.52 81.80
CA THR A 433 12.22 -22.83 82.57
C THR A 433 12.14 -21.35 82.21
N THR A 434 12.46 -20.50 83.18
CA THR A 434 12.45 -19.05 82.98
C THR A 434 13.51 -18.67 81.94
N GLY A 435 13.17 -17.78 81.01
CA GLY A 435 14.08 -17.32 79.97
C GLY A 435 14.19 -18.22 78.72
N SER A 436 13.63 -19.44 78.73
CA SER A 436 13.65 -20.30 77.55
C SER A 436 12.93 -19.67 76.35
N ALA A 437 13.53 -19.81 75.17
CA ALA A 437 13.02 -19.26 73.91
C ALA A 437 11.67 -19.89 73.51
N TRP A 438 10.80 -19.08 72.91
CA TRP A 438 9.53 -19.55 72.38
C TRP A 438 9.71 -20.25 71.04
N LEU A 439 9.16 -21.45 70.95
CA LEU A 439 8.98 -22.22 69.74
C LEU A 439 7.51 -22.09 69.29
N THR A 440 7.25 -22.39 68.02
CA THR A 440 5.89 -22.54 67.49
C THR A 440 5.60 -24.00 67.13
N ALA A 441 4.34 -24.38 67.29
CA ALA A 441 3.79 -25.58 66.68
C ALA A 441 2.90 -25.14 65.51
N GLY A 442 3.32 -25.47 64.29
CA GLY A 442 2.58 -25.19 63.07
C GLY A 442 2.96 -23.94 62.28
N GLY A 443 4.15 -23.36 62.51
CA GLY A 443 4.69 -22.27 61.69
C GLY A 443 3.87 -20.98 61.81
N PHE A 444 3.30 -20.51 60.69
CA PHE A 444 2.44 -19.32 60.64
C PHE A 444 1.18 -19.46 61.50
N GLY A 445 0.65 -20.68 61.62
CA GLY A 445 -0.58 -21.00 62.32
C GLY A 445 -1.21 -22.30 61.82
N VAL A 446 -2.20 -22.79 62.55
CA VAL A 446 -3.05 -23.92 62.15
C VAL A 446 -4.36 -23.34 61.64
N MET A 447 -4.62 -23.47 60.34
CA MET A 447 -5.85 -22.97 59.73
C MET A 447 -7.06 -23.77 60.23
N TYR A 448 -8.17 -23.08 60.51
CA TYR A 448 -9.46 -23.72 60.68
C TYR A 448 -9.85 -24.43 59.36
N PRO A 449 -10.46 -25.63 59.38
CA PRO A 449 -11.07 -26.34 60.51
C PRO A 449 -10.15 -27.34 61.24
N ALA A 450 -8.84 -27.33 61.01
CA ALA A 450 -7.97 -28.27 61.71
C ALA A 450 -7.98 -28.01 63.22
N LEU A 451 -8.23 -29.07 64.00
CA LEU A 451 -8.33 -29.05 65.47
C LEU A 451 -7.17 -29.78 66.16
N THR A 452 -6.12 -30.09 65.41
CA THR A 452 -4.94 -30.81 65.90
C THR A 452 -3.66 -30.33 65.22
N ARG A 453 -2.54 -30.36 65.93
CA ARG A 453 -1.22 -30.11 65.35
C ARG A 453 -0.10 -30.83 66.11
N ASN A 454 0.75 -31.53 65.36
CA ASN A 454 1.95 -32.15 65.89
C ASN A 454 3.11 -31.13 66.01
N LYS A 455 3.88 -31.28 67.10
CA LYS A 455 5.20 -30.68 67.27
C LYS A 455 6.23 -31.80 67.43
N ASN A 456 7.08 -31.95 66.42
CA ASN A 456 8.20 -32.89 66.42
C ASN A 456 9.49 -32.21 66.92
N GLY A 457 10.50 -33.03 67.26
CA GLY A 457 11.83 -32.57 67.64
C GLY A 457 11.91 -32.02 69.06
N LEU A 458 11.05 -32.53 69.96
CA LEU A 458 11.14 -32.23 71.39
C LEU A 458 12.18 -33.15 72.05
N THR A 459 12.77 -32.68 73.14
CA THR A 459 13.77 -33.44 73.91
C THR A 459 13.07 -34.41 74.85
N ALA A 460 13.46 -35.69 74.83
CA ALA A 460 12.94 -36.70 75.75
C ALA A 460 13.23 -36.31 77.21
N GLY A 461 12.28 -36.57 78.12
CA GLY A 461 12.39 -36.22 79.54
C GLY A 461 12.24 -34.72 79.88
N GLN A 462 12.17 -33.83 78.88
CA GLN A 462 12.10 -32.39 79.12
C GLN A 462 10.66 -31.91 79.39
N SER A 463 10.51 -31.05 80.38
CA SER A 463 9.24 -30.36 80.66
C SER A 463 9.05 -29.11 79.80
N TYR A 464 7.83 -28.94 79.29
CA TYR A 464 7.41 -27.85 78.42
C TYR A 464 6.10 -27.23 78.90
N ARG A 465 5.87 -25.99 78.46
CA ARG A 465 4.58 -25.30 78.55
C ARG A 465 4.15 -24.75 77.20
N ALA A 466 2.84 -24.72 76.94
CA ALA A 466 2.28 -24.21 75.70
C ALA A 466 1.02 -23.39 75.92
N SER A 467 0.72 -22.50 74.99
CA SER A 467 -0.47 -21.67 74.98
C SER A 467 -0.91 -21.38 73.55
N SER A 468 -2.21 -21.14 73.35
CA SER A 468 -2.86 -20.90 72.07
C SER A 468 -3.50 -19.51 71.98
N ARG A 469 -3.58 -18.96 70.77
CA ARG A 469 -4.31 -17.72 70.47
C ARG A 469 -4.81 -17.75 69.03
N THR A 470 -6.00 -17.23 68.78
CA THR A 470 -6.65 -17.23 67.48
C THR A 470 -6.59 -15.87 66.79
N TRP A 471 -6.71 -15.92 65.45
CA TRP A 471 -6.87 -14.79 64.56
C TRP A 471 -8.12 -14.99 63.71
N CYS A 472 -8.90 -13.92 63.55
CA CYS A 472 -10.15 -13.91 62.78
C CYS A 472 -9.99 -13.23 61.41
N ASN A 473 -8.79 -12.72 61.12
CA ASN A 473 -8.37 -12.36 59.78
C ASN A 473 -7.39 -13.43 59.27
N PRO A 474 -7.63 -14.02 58.07
CA PRO A 474 -6.79 -15.09 57.53
C PRO A 474 -5.35 -14.67 57.23
N LEU A 475 -5.10 -13.39 56.98
CA LEU A 475 -3.76 -12.82 56.77
C LEU A 475 -3.07 -12.44 58.10
N GLY A 476 -3.77 -12.62 59.23
CA GLY A 476 -3.30 -12.21 60.56
C GLY A 476 -3.63 -10.74 60.86
N GLY A 477 -2.77 -10.09 61.66
CA GLY A 477 -2.98 -8.70 62.07
C GLY A 477 -3.61 -8.56 63.47
N ALA A 478 -4.41 -7.51 63.66
CA ALA A 478 -4.89 -7.13 64.99
C ALA A 478 -6.25 -7.69 65.37
N HIS A 479 -7.03 -8.22 64.42
CA HIS A 479 -8.27 -8.90 64.75
C HIS A 479 -7.97 -10.34 65.22
N LYS A 480 -7.65 -10.45 66.52
CA LYS A 480 -7.16 -11.65 67.20
C LYS A 480 -7.74 -11.72 68.60
N ALA A 481 -7.80 -12.91 69.19
CA ALA A 481 -8.31 -13.05 70.56
C ALA A 481 -7.56 -12.13 71.53
N LEU A 482 -8.24 -11.54 72.51
CA LEU A 482 -7.64 -10.52 73.39
C LEU A 482 -6.41 -11.05 74.14
N THR A 483 -6.53 -12.27 74.67
CA THR A 483 -5.49 -12.93 75.47
C THR A 483 -5.03 -14.23 74.83
N TRP A 484 -3.83 -14.67 75.24
CA TRP A 484 -3.40 -16.04 75.04
C TRP A 484 -4.13 -16.96 76.03
N SER A 485 -4.35 -18.23 75.67
CA SER A 485 -4.92 -19.20 76.59
C SER A 485 -4.02 -19.38 77.81
N SER A 486 -4.59 -19.89 78.91
CA SER A 486 -3.78 -20.39 80.03
C SER A 486 -2.74 -21.40 79.55
N PHE A 487 -1.62 -21.47 80.26
CA PHE A 487 -0.58 -22.44 79.94
C PHE A 487 -1.04 -23.86 80.28
N ILE A 488 -0.80 -24.78 79.35
CA ILE A 488 -0.78 -26.21 79.63
C ILE A 488 0.67 -26.65 79.82
N TYR A 489 0.90 -27.65 80.66
CA TYR A 489 2.22 -28.15 81.06
C TYR A 489 2.29 -29.65 80.81
N TRP A 490 3.44 -30.15 80.36
CA TRP A 490 3.69 -31.58 80.22
C TRP A 490 5.20 -31.88 80.26
N THR A 491 5.55 -33.13 80.52
CA THR A 491 6.92 -33.65 80.40
C THR A 491 6.95 -34.68 79.28
N GLN A 492 7.91 -34.55 78.36
CA GLN A 492 8.09 -35.56 77.31
C GLN A 492 8.51 -36.90 77.94
N PRO A 493 7.98 -38.04 77.46
CA PRO A 493 8.46 -39.35 77.90
C PRO A 493 9.99 -39.45 77.79
N GLY A 494 10.62 -40.12 78.75
CA GLY A 494 12.06 -40.36 78.73
C GLY A 494 12.50 -41.34 77.64
N THR A 495 13.80 -41.56 77.52
CA THR A 495 14.33 -42.74 76.82
C THR A 495 14.01 -43.99 77.65
N LEU A 496 13.50 -45.04 77.00
CA LEU A 496 13.25 -46.33 77.64
C LEU A 496 14.51 -46.79 78.39
N ILE A 497 14.37 -47.09 79.68
CA ILE A 497 15.43 -47.74 80.46
C ILE A 497 15.22 -49.25 80.26
N ARG A 498 16.21 -49.92 79.66
CA ARG A 498 16.27 -51.38 79.56
C ARG A 498 17.04 -51.86 80.80
N VAL A 499 16.39 -52.61 81.69
CA VAL A 499 17.07 -53.22 82.84
C VAL A 499 17.59 -54.58 82.38
N GLU A 500 18.89 -54.66 82.18
CA GLU A 500 19.61 -55.91 81.95
C GLU A 500 20.53 -56.11 83.16
N ASP A 501 20.33 -57.21 83.88
CA ASP A 501 21.17 -57.76 84.96
C ASP A 501 20.68 -57.56 86.42
N GLU A 502 20.72 -58.66 87.19
CA GLU A 502 20.28 -58.79 88.59
C GLU A 502 21.25 -58.13 89.59
N SER A 503 22.23 -57.36 89.12
CA SER A 503 23.16 -56.64 89.98
C SER A 503 22.98 -55.12 89.89
N SER A 504 22.34 -54.57 90.91
CA SER A 504 22.55 -53.20 91.45
C SER A 504 21.79 -51.99 90.87
N THR A 505 20.64 -52.14 90.21
CA THR A 505 19.72 -50.99 90.10
C THR A 505 18.33 -51.32 90.63
N ALA A 506 18.16 -51.16 91.94
CA ALA A 506 16.82 -51.00 92.50
C ALA A 506 16.17 -49.78 91.83
N ILE A 507 14.96 -49.93 91.28
CA ILE A 507 14.13 -48.81 90.83
C ILE A 507 13.76 -48.02 92.09
N THR A 508 14.58 -47.03 92.44
CA THR A 508 14.40 -46.25 93.68
C THR A 508 13.43 -45.09 93.50
N ASN A 509 13.11 -44.70 92.27
CA ASN A 509 12.13 -43.64 91.95
C ASN A 509 11.32 -43.99 90.69
N LEU A 510 10.32 -44.88 90.83
CA LEU A 510 9.26 -45.00 89.84
C LEU A 510 8.24 -43.88 90.07
N ASP A 511 8.49 -42.69 89.51
CA ASP A 511 7.53 -41.58 89.56
C ASP A 511 6.48 -41.75 88.47
N VAL A 512 5.28 -42.21 88.86
CA VAL A 512 4.13 -42.36 87.96
C VAL A 512 3.37 -41.02 87.88
N TYR A 513 3.48 -40.33 86.74
CA TYR A 513 2.68 -39.14 86.43
C TYR A 513 2.15 -39.14 84.98
N PRO A 514 0.91 -38.67 84.75
CA PRO A 514 -0.06 -38.20 85.73
C PRO A 514 -0.99 -39.31 86.24
N ASN A 515 -1.37 -39.16 87.51
CA ASN A 515 -2.50 -39.78 88.22
C ASN A 515 -3.61 -40.34 87.30
N PRO A 516 -3.82 -41.67 87.23
CA PRO A 516 -4.99 -42.25 86.59
C PRO A 516 -6.20 -42.03 87.52
N SER A 517 -7.01 -41.02 87.20
CA SER A 517 -8.38 -41.01 87.67
C SER A 517 -9.08 -42.25 87.11
N ARG A 518 -9.60 -43.11 88.01
CA ARG A 518 -10.51 -44.27 87.77
C ARG A 518 -9.87 -45.68 87.81
N ASP A 519 -9.24 -45.99 88.94
CA ASP A 519 -9.13 -47.33 89.55
C ASP A 519 -8.55 -48.51 88.74
N VAL A 520 -7.90 -48.25 87.60
CA VAL A 520 -7.15 -49.28 86.86
C VAL A 520 -5.82 -48.69 86.38
N PHE A 521 -4.72 -49.29 86.84
CA PHE A 521 -3.35 -49.01 86.39
C PHE A 521 -2.80 -50.27 85.74
N ASN A 522 -2.48 -50.21 84.44
CA ASN A 522 -1.84 -51.32 83.72
C ASN A 522 -0.33 -51.10 83.70
N ILE A 523 0.41 -51.96 84.39
CA ILE A 523 1.85 -52.14 84.15
C ILE A 523 1.98 -53.27 83.14
N SER A 524 2.63 -53.02 82.01
CA SER A 524 2.92 -54.05 81.01
C SER A 524 4.42 -54.14 80.80
N PHE A 525 4.99 -55.30 81.11
CA PHE A 525 6.36 -55.66 80.79
C PHE A 525 6.38 -57.07 80.20
N LEU A 526 7.37 -57.35 79.36
CA LEU A 526 7.67 -58.69 78.87
C LEU A 526 8.79 -59.24 79.74
N SER A 527 8.54 -60.35 80.44
CA SER A 527 9.56 -61.08 81.19
C SER A 527 9.89 -62.37 80.45
N GLU A 528 11.18 -62.62 80.21
CA GLU A 528 11.62 -63.88 79.60
C GLU A 528 11.76 -65.01 80.64
N GLU A 529 11.71 -64.70 81.94
CA GLU A 529 11.67 -65.70 83.01
C GLU A 529 10.52 -65.49 84.01
N LYS A 530 10.13 -66.57 84.69
CA LYS A 530 9.01 -66.58 85.63
C LYS A 530 9.42 -65.91 86.95
N GLN A 531 8.94 -64.69 87.18
CA GLN A 531 9.16 -63.98 88.44
C GLN A 531 7.91 -64.04 89.33
N SER A 532 8.12 -64.18 90.65
CA SER A 532 7.05 -64.05 91.65
C SER A 532 6.83 -62.57 91.93
N LEU A 533 5.60 -62.10 91.72
CA LEU A 533 5.20 -60.74 92.06
C LEU A 533 4.48 -60.76 93.41
N GLU A 534 5.02 -60.04 94.39
CA GLU A 534 4.30 -59.68 95.60
C GLU A 534 4.03 -58.18 95.57
N VAL A 535 2.83 -57.77 96.00
CA VAL A 535 2.38 -56.37 96.03
C VAL A 535 2.71 -55.75 97.37
#